data_AF-A0A8R7R7Y5-F1
#
_entry.id   AF-A0A8R7R7Y5-F1
#
_cell.length_a   1.000
_cell.length_b   1.000
_cell.length_c   1.000
_cell.angle_alpha   90.00
_cell.angle_beta   90.00
_cell.angle_gamma   90.00
#
_symmetry.space_group_name_H-M   'P 1'
#
loop_
_entity.id
_entity.type
_entity.pdbx_description
1 polymer ?
#
loop_
_entity_poly.entity_id
_entity_poly.type
_entity_poly.pdbx_seq_one_letter_code
_entity_poly.pdbx_strand_id
1 'polypeptide(L)'
;MAGVPEAMESAKEFSIRIIPGVEISALYSPSNGSGADELVHILAYYDSWGPGKSQEVEKVLSSIREGRYTRAKEMLSKFRNLGMPLNFEDVSTIAGNGVAPGRVHVARAMVVAGYFDNLGQAFSRYLYDGGPAYATGSEPDGNLLCN
;
A
#
# COMPACT_ATOMS: atom_id res chain seq x y z
N MET A 1 7.28 -10.33 1.07
CA MET A 1 6.32 -11.45 0.82
C MET A 1 5.84 -12.12 2.13
N ALA A 2 5.61 -11.36 3.21
CA ALA A 2 5.59 -11.92 4.57
C ALA A 2 4.39 -12.82 4.92
N GLY A 3 3.23 -12.66 4.27
CA GLY A 3 2.03 -13.47 4.55
C GLY A 3 1.97 -14.80 3.79
N VAL A 4 2.87 -15.03 2.82
CA VAL A 4 2.84 -16.25 1.99
C VAL A 4 3.08 -17.52 2.81
N PRO A 5 4.07 -17.58 3.72
CA PRO A 5 4.30 -18.78 4.54
C PRO A 5 3.07 -19.20 5.37
N GLU A 6 2.41 -18.23 6.01
CA GLU A 6 1.20 -18.48 6.82
C GLU A 6 0.04 -19.02 5.97
N ALA A 7 -0.17 -18.42 4.79
CA ALA A 7 -1.20 -18.87 3.86
C ALA A 7 -0.92 -20.30 3.37
N MET A 8 0.34 -20.60 2.99
CA MET A 8 0.77 -21.92 2.53
C MET A 8 0.62 -22.99 3.63
N GLU A 9 0.88 -22.65 4.89
CA GLU A 9 0.68 -23.57 6.01
C GLU A 9 -0.80 -23.88 6.21
N SER A 10 -1.64 -22.84 6.26
CA SER A 10 -3.09 -22.98 6.42
C SER A 10 -3.71 -23.83 5.31
N ALA A 11 -3.23 -23.68 4.07
CA ALA A 11 -3.72 -24.44 2.93
C ALA A 11 -3.57 -25.97 3.05
N LYS A 12 -2.59 -26.45 3.83
CA LYS A 12 -2.38 -27.88 4.08
C LYS A 12 -3.57 -28.51 4.79
N GLU A 13 -4.23 -27.77 5.66
CA GLU A 13 -5.40 -28.25 6.42
C GLU A 13 -6.65 -28.38 5.55
N PHE A 14 -6.79 -27.53 4.54
CA PHE A 14 -8.01 -27.41 3.74
C PHE A 14 -7.91 -28.02 2.34
N SER A 15 -6.81 -28.68 1.99
CA SER A 15 -6.55 -29.23 0.64
C SER A 15 -6.74 -28.19 -0.48
N ILE A 16 -6.39 -26.93 -0.20
CA ILE A 16 -6.46 -25.82 -1.15
C ILE A 16 -5.11 -25.67 -1.84
N ARG A 17 -5.10 -25.51 -3.16
CA ARG A 17 -3.88 -25.10 -3.88
C ARG A 17 -3.73 -23.59 -3.82
N ILE A 18 -2.61 -23.12 -3.26
CA ILE A 18 -2.22 -21.72 -3.31
C ILE A 18 -1.19 -21.50 -4.43
N ILE A 19 -1.37 -20.41 -5.18
CA ILE A 19 -0.35 -19.85 -6.05
C ILE A 19 0.18 -18.60 -5.33
N PRO A 20 1.40 -18.64 -4.78
CA PRO A 20 1.92 -17.50 -4.04
C PRO A 20 2.19 -16.33 -4.99
N GLY A 21 2.03 -15.13 -4.47
CA GLY A 21 2.24 -13.93 -5.24
C GLY A 21 2.20 -12.67 -4.39
N VAL A 22 2.49 -11.56 -5.05
CA VAL A 22 2.44 -10.20 -4.49
C VAL A 22 1.75 -9.26 -5.47
N GLU A 23 1.10 -8.25 -4.92
CA GLU A 23 0.58 -7.12 -5.67
C GLU A 23 1.52 -5.93 -5.46
N ILE A 24 1.97 -5.33 -6.56
CA ILE A 24 2.95 -4.26 -6.58
C ILE A 24 2.31 -3.03 -7.24
N SER A 25 2.12 -1.96 -6.46
CA SER A 25 1.76 -0.66 -7.01
C SER A 25 2.95 -0.08 -7.77
N ALA A 26 2.74 0.39 -8.99
CA ALA A 26 3.77 0.92 -9.87
C ALA A 26 3.24 2.11 -10.68
N LEU A 27 4.15 2.96 -11.16
CA LEU A 27 3.85 3.99 -12.15
C LEU A 27 4.21 3.44 -13.53
N TYR A 28 3.25 3.46 -14.45
CA TYR A 28 3.47 3.09 -15.83
C TYR A 28 3.50 4.35 -16.70
N SER A 29 4.64 4.55 -17.37
CA SER A 29 4.81 5.62 -18.36
C SER A 29 4.69 5.02 -19.77
N PRO A 30 3.68 5.42 -20.58
CA PRO A 30 3.53 4.94 -21.95
C PRO A 30 4.71 5.35 -22.83
N SER A 31 5.29 4.39 -23.56
CA SER A 31 6.50 4.58 -24.38
C SER A 31 6.32 5.47 -25.61
N ASN A 32 5.08 5.80 -25.96
CA ASN A 32 4.67 6.66 -27.08
C ASN A 32 4.57 8.16 -26.71
N GLY A 33 5.08 8.56 -25.53
CA GLY A 33 5.45 9.95 -25.22
C GLY A 33 4.31 10.97 -25.10
N SER A 34 3.05 10.52 -25.08
CA SER A 34 1.86 11.38 -25.08
C SER A 34 0.88 11.09 -23.95
N GLY A 35 1.21 10.14 -23.06
CA GLY A 35 0.41 9.81 -21.88
C GLY A 35 1.03 10.35 -20.59
N ALA A 36 0.18 10.70 -19.63
CA ALA A 36 0.61 10.92 -18.25
C ALA A 36 1.01 9.59 -17.60
N ASP A 37 1.81 9.64 -16.54
CA ASP A 37 2.09 8.46 -15.74
C ASP A 37 0.80 7.91 -15.12
N GLU A 38 0.59 6.60 -15.24
CA GLU A 38 -0.58 5.92 -14.71
C GLU A 38 -0.20 5.05 -13.52
N LEU A 39 -0.94 5.16 -12.42
CA LEU A 39 -0.81 4.24 -11.30
C LEU A 39 -1.45 2.90 -11.67
N VAL A 40 -0.64 1.85 -11.75
CA VAL A 40 -1.06 0.49 -12.06
C VAL A 40 -0.73 -0.45 -10.91
N HIS A 41 -1.41 -1.60 -10.88
CA HIS A 41 -1.16 -2.68 -9.94
C HIS A 41 -0.70 -3.92 -10.71
N ILE A 42 0.52 -4.36 -10.45
CA ILE A 42 1.13 -5.52 -11.09
C ILE A 42 1.00 -6.72 -10.15
N LEU A 43 0.39 -7.81 -10.63
CA LEU A 43 0.33 -9.08 -9.92
C LEU A 43 1.51 -9.96 -10.34
N ALA A 44 2.39 -10.27 -9.40
CA ALA A 44 3.54 -11.13 -9.62
C ALA A 44 3.32 -12.46 -8.88
N TYR A 45 3.21 -13.55 -9.64
CA TYR A 45 3.05 -14.90 -9.13
C TYR A 45 4.35 -15.69 -9.27
N TYR A 46 4.58 -16.64 -8.37
CA TYR A 46 5.76 -17.50 -8.38
C TYR A 46 5.40 -18.89 -7.83
N ASP A 47 6.35 -19.83 -7.85
CA ASP A 47 6.13 -21.17 -7.34
C ASP A 47 6.37 -21.25 -5.81
N SER A 48 6.27 -22.45 -5.23
CA SER A 48 6.47 -22.64 -3.79
C SER A 48 7.88 -22.33 -3.29
N TRP A 49 8.88 -22.23 -4.18
CA TRP A 49 10.27 -21.92 -3.85
C TRP A 49 10.54 -20.41 -3.82
N GLY A 50 9.55 -19.60 -4.21
CA GLY A 50 9.67 -18.16 -4.28
C GLY A 50 10.02 -17.67 -5.69
N PRO A 51 10.15 -16.34 -5.88
CA PRO A 51 10.58 -15.79 -7.16
C PRO A 51 12.07 -16.08 -7.40
N GLY A 52 12.46 -16.28 -8.66
CA GLY A 52 13.85 -16.63 -9.03
C GLY A 52 14.91 -15.60 -8.64
N LYS A 53 14.52 -14.34 -8.40
CA LYS A 53 15.35 -13.23 -7.90
C LYS A 53 14.78 -12.70 -6.58
N SER A 54 14.69 -13.57 -5.56
CA SER A 54 13.96 -13.29 -4.33
C SER A 54 14.50 -12.11 -3.52
N GLN A 55 15.82 -11.92 -3.52
CA GLN A 55 16.45 -10.83 -2.79
C GLN A 55 16.15 -9.47 -3.44
N GLU A 56 16.17 -9.40 -4.77
CA GLU A 56 15.85 -8.21 -5.54
C GLU A 56 14.37 -7.84 -5.41
N VAL A 57 13.48 -8.83 -5.48
CA VAL A 57 12.05 -8.63 -5.25
C VAL A 57 11.79 -8.12 -3.84
N GLU A 58 12.38 -8.72 -2.80
CA GLU A 58 12.16 -8.24 -1.43
C GLU A 58 12.75 -6.84 -1.20
N LYS A 59 13.86 -6.49 -1.88
CA LYS A 59 14.42 -5.13 -1.83
C LYS A 59 13.45 -4.09 -2.41
N VAL A 60 12.86 -4.38 -3.58
CA VAL A 60 11.83 -3.52 -4.19
C VAL A 60 10.60 -3.40 -3.29
N LEU A 61 10.07 -4.52 -2.79
CA LEU A 61 8.92 -4.55 -1.89
C LEU A 61 9.18 -3.79 -0.57
N SER A 62 10.41 -3.84 -0.05
CA SER A 62 10.81 -3.10 1.14
C SER A 62 10.83 -1.60 0.89
N SER A 63 11.40 -1.16 -0.24
CA SER A 63 11.39 0.26 -0.63
C SER A 63 9.97 0.82 -0.80
N ILE A 64 9.07 0.05 -1.42
CA ILE A 64 7.64 0.42 -1.52
C ILE A 64 7.01 0.55 -0.13
N ARG A 65 7.33 -0.37 0.78
CA ARG A 65 6.81 -0.37 2.15
C ARG A 65 7.28 0.85 2.93
N GLU A 66 8.54 1.22 2.80
CA GLU A 66 9.10 2.46 3.37
C GLU A 66 8.41 3.71 2.80
N GLY A 67 8.19 3.75 1.48
CA GLY A 67 7.43 4.82 0.83
C GLY A 67 6.02 4.97 1.40
N ARG A 68 5.33 3.85 1.68
CA ARG A 68 4.01 3.86 2.32
C ARG A 68 4.06 4.44 3.74
N TYR A 69 5.09 4.13 4.53
CA TYR A 69 5.27 4.70 5.86
C TYR A 69 5.48 6.22 5.81
N THR A 70 6.34 6.70 4.90
CA THR A 70 6.58 8.13 4.70
C THR A 70 5.30 8.84 4.29
N ARG A 71 4.60 8.31 3.28
CA ARG A 71 3.32 8.83 2.80
C ARG A 71 2.26 8.89 3.90
N ALA A 72 2.17 7.87 4.76
CA ALA A 72 1.26 7.89 5.91
C ALA A 72 1.56 9.04 6.86
N LYS A 73 2.84 9.23 7.23
CA LYS A 73 3.27 10.34 8.09
C LYS A 73 2.96 11.71 7.48
N GLU A 74 3.12 11.86 6.17
CA GLU A 74 2.75 13.08 5.46
C GLU A 74 1.24 13.37 5.51
N MET A 75 0.40 12.35 5.27
CA MET A 75 -1.07 12.51 5.41
C MET A 75 -1.45 12.95 6.83
N LEU A 76 -0.81 12.39 7.85
CA LEU A 76 -1.03 12.77 9.25
C LEU A 76 -0.60 14.21 9.53
N SER A 77 0.53 14.64 8.96
CA SER A 77 1.00 16.03 9.04
C SER A 77 -0.02 16.99 8.40
N LYS A 78 -0.56 16.65 7.23
CA LYS A 78 -1.60 17.44 6.56
C LYS A 78 -2.87 17.52 7.41
N PHE A 79 -3.33 16.41 7.98
CA PHE A 79 -4.48 16.40 8.88
C PHE A 79 -4.26 17.23 10.14
N ARG A 80 -3.07 17.21 10.73
CA ARG A 80 -2.70 18.09 11.84
C ARG A 80 -2.83 19.58 11.46
N ASN A 81 -2.33 19.97 10.28
CA ASN A 81 -2.45 21.35 9.80
C ASN A 81 -3.91 21.76 9.51
N LEU A 82 -4.77 20.78 9.22
CA LEU A 82 -6.22 20.96 9.05
C LEU A 82 -6.99 20.95 10.37
N GLY A 83 -6.30 20.89 11.53
CA GLY A 83 -6.93 20.90 12.85
C GLY A 83 -7.49 19.55 13.30
N MET A 84 -7.14 18.44 12.63
CA MET A 84 -7.62 17.09 12.94
C MET A 84 -6.43 16.14 13.18
N PRO A 85 -5.62 16.33 14.24
CA PRO A 85 -4.43 15.52 14.47
C PRO A 85 -4.77 14.04 14.72
N LEU A 86 -3.93 13.15 14.19
CA LEU A 86 -3.93 11.72 14.51
C LEU A 86 -2.55 11.29 15.01
N ASN A 87 -2.53 10.28 15.89
CA ASN A 87 -1.31 9.60 16.28
C ASN A 87 -0.95 8.52 15.25
N PHE A 88 0.34 8.37 14.99
CA PHE A 88 0.82 7.38 14.03
C PHE A 88 0.67 5.95 14.57
N GLU A 89 0.74 5.79 15.89
CA GLU A 89 0.55 4.53 16.61
C GLU A 89 -0.87 3.98 16.41
N ASP A 90 -1.89 4.84 16.47
CA ASP A 90 -3.30 4.45 16.26
C ASP A 90 -3.49 3.93 14.83
N VAL A 91 -2.94 4.65 13.85
CA VAL A 91 -2.97 4.27 12.43
C VAL A 91 -2.22 2.96 12.19
N SER A 92 -1.06 2.79 12.83
CA SER A 92 -0.24 1.58 12.73
C SER A 92 -0.92 0.37 13.36
N THR A 93 -1.60 0.57 14.50
CA THR A 93 -2.39 -0.47 15.16
C THR A 93 -3.53 -0.94 14.27
N ILE A 94 -4.22 0.00 13.59
CA ILE A 94 -5.29 -0.31 12.63
C ILE A 94 -4.75 -1.06 11.41
N ALA A 95 -3.54 -0.74 10.94
CA ALA A 95 -2.91 -1.43 9.82
C ALA A 95 -2.47 -2.85 10.17
N GLY A 96 -2.08 -3.09 11.43
CA GLY A 96 -1.56 -4.35 11.92
C GLY A 96 -0.03 -4.39 11.95
N ASN A 97 0.50 -5.29 12.79
CA ASN A 97 1.93 -5.39 13.03
C ASN A 97 2.71 -5.70 11.74
N GLY A 98 3.74 -4.88 11.45
CA GLY A 98 4.59 -5.04 10.28
C GLY A 98 3.94 -4.62 8.94
N VAL A 99 2.71 -4.08 8.98
CA VAL A 99 2.01 -3.57 7.80
C VAL A 99 2.25 -2.08 7.67
N ALA A 100 2.67 -1.63 6.48
CA ALA A 100 2.77 -0.20 6.22
C ALA A 100 1.39 0.43 6.00
N PRO A 101 1.01 1.47 6.76
CA PRO A 101 -0.31 2.07 6.62
C PRO A 101 -0.53 2.71 5.24
N GLY A 102 -1.52 2.21 4.51
CA GLY A 102 -2.12 2.91 3.37
C GLY A 102 -3.20 3.92 3.75
N ARG A 103 -3.71 4.65 2.74
CA ARG A 103 -4.79 5.65 2.85
C ARG A 103 -6.03 5.14 3.60
N VAL A 104 -6.40 3.88 3.37
CA VAL A 104 -7.57 3.25 4.02
C VAL A 104 -7.42 3.16 5.55
N HIS A 105 -6.21 2.93 6.05
CA HIS A 105 -5.95 2.87 7.49
C HIS A 105 -6.00 4.25 8.12
N VAL A 106 -5.49 5.28 7.43
CA VAL A 106 -5.63 6.68 7.88
C VAL A 106 -7.09 7.09 7.90
N ALA A 107 -7.85 6.79 6.85
CA ALA A 107 -9.29 7.06 6.80
C ALA A 107 -10.03 6.38 7.97
N ARG A 108 -9.70 5.11 8.25
CA ARG A 108 -10.29 4.37 9.37
C ARG A 108 -9.92 4.99 10.72
N ALA A 109 -8.67 5.42 10.90
CA ALA A 109 -8.23 6.12 12.11
C ALA A 109 -8.97 7.44 12.32
N MET A 110 -9.24 8.20 11.26
CA MET A 110 -10.04 9.43 11.35
C MET A 110 -11.49 9.15 11.80
N VAL A 111 -12.08 8.05 11.33
CA VAL A 111 -13.42 7.63 11.77
C VAL A 111 -13.41 7.20 13.24
N VAL A 112 -12.42 6.40 13.65
CA VAL A 112 -12.28 5.96 15.04
C VAL A 112 -12.05 7.16 15.98
N ALA A 113 -11.31 8.17 15.54
CA ALA A 113 -11.09 9.41 16.27
C ALA A 113 -12.32 10.35 16.29
N GLY A 114 -13.42 10.00 15.60
CA GLY A 114 -14.67 10.76 15.60
C GLY A 114 -14.70 11.96 14.65
N TYR A 115 -13.72 12.11 13.75
CA TYR A 115 -13.70 13.20 12.78
C TYR A 115 -14.66 12.99 11.61
N PHE A 116 -14.99 11.73 11.30
CA PHE A 116 -15.88 11.36 10.20
C PHE A 116 -16.81 10.21 10.60
N ASP A 117 -18.01 10.20 10.02
CA ASP A 117 -19.03 9.17 10.30
C ASP A 117 -18.68 7.82 9.65
N ASN A 118 -17.96 7.86 8.52
CA ASN A 118 -17.57 6.67 7.77
C ASN A 118 -16.38 6.94 6.84
N LEU A 119 -15.81 5.85 6.31
CA LEU A 119 -14.66 5.88 5.39
C LEU A 119 -14.94 6.71 4.14
N GLY A 120 -16.14 6.61 3.55
CA GLY A 120 -16.51 7.32 2.34
C GLY A 120 -16.46 8.85 2.50
N GLN A 121 -16.83 9.35 3.67
CA GLN A 121 -16.74 10.78 3.99
C GLN A 121 -15.27 11.24 4.10
N ALA A 122 -14.41 10.45 4.75
CA ALA A 122 -12.98 10.74 4.84
C ALA A 122 -12.32 10.79 3.45
N PHE A 123 -12.63 9.80 2.59
CA PHE A 123 -12.12 9.72 1.22
C PHE A 123 -12.61 10.87 0.35
N SER A 124 -13.92 11.09 0.28
CA SER A 124 -14.50 12.10 -0.61
C SER A 124 -14.10 13.54 -0.26
N ARG A 125 -13.82 13.83 1.03
CA ARG A 125 -13.46 15.19 1.45
C ARG A 125 -11.95 15.46 1.51
N TYR A 126 -11.15 14.47 1.90
CA TYR A 126 -9.74 14.72 2.26
C TYR A 126 -8.72 13.81 1.57
N LEU A 127 -9.07 12.55 1.31
CA LEU A 127 -8.11 11.51 0.89
C LEU A 127 -8.25 11.03 -0.56
N TYR A 128 -9.14 11.64 -1.35
CA TYR A 128 -9.22 11.45 -2.80
C TYR A 128 -7.92 11.88 -3.49
N ASP A 129 -7.70 11.45 -4.73
CA ASP A 129 -6.48 11.79 -5.46
C ASP A 129 -6.38 13.31 -5.69
N GLY A 130 -5.29 13.90 -5.20
CA GLY A 130 -5.11 15.36 -5.19
C GLY A 130 -5.86 16.10 -4.07
N GLY A 131 -6.51 15.39 -3.16
CA GLY A 131 -7.27 15.98 -2.06
C GLY A 131 -6.42 16.66 -0.97
N PRO A 132 -7.06 17.41 -0.05
CA PRO A 132 -6.36 18.24 0.94
C PRO A 132 -5.35 17.49 1.82
N ALA A 133 -5.66 16.25 2.21
CA ALA A 133 -4.78 15.39 3.00
C ALA A 133 -4.10 14.30 2.16
N TYR A 134 -4.27 14.29 0.85
CA TYR A 134 -3.63 13.33 -0.04
C TYR A 134 -2.13 13.56 -0.11
N ALA A 135 -1.34 12.51 0.08
CA ALA A 135 0.09 12.51 -0.23
C ALA A 135 0.36 11.58 -1.42
N THR A 136 1.27 11.98 -2.31
CA THR A 136 1.75 11.15 -3.41
C THR A 136 2.75 10.11 -2.89
N GLY A 137 2.74 8.91 -3.45
CA GLY A 137 3.77 7.92 -3.16
C GLY A 137 5.00 8.10 -4.04
N SER A 138 6.00 7.26 -3.79
CA SER A 138 7.16 7.03 -4.66
C SER A 138 7.07 5.60 -5.18
N GLU A 139 6.05 5.33 -5.99
CA GLU A 139 5.84 4.06 -6.65
C GLU A 139 6.95 3.82 -7.70
N PRO A 140 7.48 2.59 -7.84
CA PRO A 140 8.50 2.26 -8.82
C PRO A 140 7.96 2.31 -10.26
N ASP A 141 8.86 2.50 -11.23
CA ASP A 141 8.52 2.39 -12.66
C ASP A 141 8.15 0.94 -13.01
N GLY A 142 6.93 0.75 -13.50
CA GLY A 142 6.38 -0.53 -13.92
C GLY A 142 7.13 -1.17 -15.08
N ASN A 143 7.76 -0.37 -15.95
CA ASN A 143 8.58 -0.89 -17.04
C ASN A 143 9.84 -1.61 -16.53
N LEU A 144 10.32 -1.28 -15.33
CA LEU A 144 11.47 -1.96 -14.69
C LEU A 144 11.06 -3.24 -13.96
N LEU A 145 9.77 -3.46 -13.70
CA LEU A 145 9.26 -4.63 -12.96
C LEU A 145 8.88 -5.80 -13.88
N CYS A 146 8.62 -5.53 -15.15
CA CYS A 146 8.14 -6.52 -16.13
C CYS A 146 9.25 -7.13 -17.01
N ASN A 147 10.51 -6.69 -16.86
CA ASN A 147 11.68 -7.16 -17.62
C ASN A 147 12.61 -8.04 -16.76
#